data_AF-A0A840DWC7-F1
#
_entry.id   AF-A0A840DWC7-F1
#
_cell.length_a   1.000
_cell.length_b   1.000
_cell.length_c   1.000
_cell.angle_alpha   90.00
_cell.angle_beta   90.00
_cell.angle_gamma   90.00
#
_symmetry.space_group_name_H-M   'P 1'
#
loop_
_entity.id
_entity.type
_entity.pdbx_description
1 polymer ?
#
loop_
_entity_poly.entity_id
_entity_poly.type
_entity_poly.pdbx_seq_one_letter_code
_entity_poly.pdbx_strand_id
1 'polypeptide(L)'
;MTNISNNTPLLSNISNESASVNKQEPAKKYELTNENRVVNGVTLHRIKALRDFDDVKAGSLGGFIKDESDLSHDGNCWVYDDAMVIQASVSENA
;
A
#
# COMPACT_ATOMS: atom_id res chain seq x y z
N MET A 1 37.73 2.63 31.52
CA MET A 1 36.82 2.59 32.68
C MET A 1 35.41 2.80 32.20
N THR A 2 34.54 1.82 32.46
CA THR A 2 33.08 1.90 32.39
C THR A 2 32.57 2.91 33.40
N ASN A 3 31.70 3.84 32.99
CA ASN A 3 30.98 4.71 33.93
C ASN A 3 29.48 4.43 33.91
N ILE A 4 28.94 4.52 35.11
CA ILE A 4 27.78 3.85 35.67
C ILE A 4 26.62 4.86 35.81
N SER A 5 25.39 4.36 35.58
CA SER A 5 24.14 4.67 36.30
C SER A 5 23.47 6.07 36.25
N ASN A 6 22.28 6.04 35.63
CA ASN A 6 20.94 6.45 36.13
C ASN A 6 20.61 7.91 36.47
N ASN A 7 19.61 8.44 35.72
CA ASN A 7 18.30 9.01 36.14
C ASN A 7 18.27 9.89 37.41
N THR A 8 17.58 11.03 37.55
CA THR A 8 16.44 11.78 36.92
C THR A 8 16.39 13.16 37.69
N PRO A 9 15.54 14.21 37.46
CA PRO A 9 14.13 14.17 37.04
C PRO A 9 13.61 15.29 36.08
N LEU A 10 12.43 14.96 35.53
CA LEU A 10 11.28 15.74 35.03
C LEU A 10 11.21 17.23 35.47
N LEU A 11 10.60 18.19 34.78
CA LEU A 11 9.91 18.37 33.49
C LEU A 11 9.68 19.90 33.38
N SER A 12 9.88 20.54 32.23
CA SER A 12 9.23 21.82 31.94
C SER A 12 8.86 21.91 30.46
N ASN A 13 7.56 21.86 30.19
CA ASN A 13 6.98 21.96 28.85
C ASN A 13 7.06 23.40 28.33
N ILE A 14 7.85 23.67 27.28
CA ILE A 14 7.59 24.77 26.33
C ILE A 14 8.03 24.31 24.92
N SER A 15 7.02 24.15 24.06
CA SER A 15 7.05 24.05 22.58
C SER A 15 8.13 23.18 21.94
N ASN A 16 7.90 21.87 21.80
CA ASN A 16 8.75 21.04 20.95
C ASN A 16 8.36 21.16 19.47
N GLU A 17 9.06 22.05 18.79
CA GLU A 17 9.46 21.84 17.40
C GLU A 17 10.25 20.52 17.32
N SER A 18 9.94 19.69 16.32
CA SER A 18 10.73 18.50 15.91
C SER A 18 10.71 17.27 16.83
N ALA A 19 9.58 16.56 16.86
CA ALA A 19 9.58 15.10 17.04
C ALA A 19 8.72 14.47 15.94
N SER A 20 9.26 14.36 14.73
CA SER A 20 8.68 13.53 13.68
C SER A 20 8.80 12.07 14.14
N VAL A 21 7.76 11.57 14.78
CA VAL A 21 7.54 10.14 15.00
C VAL A 21 7.60 9.49 13.62
N ASN A 22 8.71 8.85 13.28
CA ASN A 22 8.85 8.07 12.05
C ASN A 22 7.95 6.83 12.14
N LYS A 23 6.63 7.03 11.95
CA LYS A 23 5.72 6.00 11.45
C LYS A 23 6.12 5.79 9.99
N GLN A 24 6.99 4.82 9.74
CA GLN A 24 7.28 4.41 8.38
C GLN A 24 6.04 3.63 7.91
N GLU A 25 5.03 4.35 7.40
CA GLU A 25 3.91 3.73 6.68
C GLU A 25 4.50 2.76 5.64
N PRO A 26 3.97 1.53 5.53
CA PRO A 26 4.51 0.55 4.61
C PRO A 26 4.53 1.14 3.20
N ALA A 27 5.67 1.01 2.52
CA ALA A 27 5.84 1.55 1.18
C ALA A 27 4.76 1.00 0.24
N LYS A 28 4.00 1.92 -0.39
CA LYS A 28 2.91 1.56 -1.32
C LYS A 28 3.39 0.51 -2.32
N LYS A 29 2.60 -0.54 -2.47
CA LYS A 29 2.92 -1.67 -3.35
C LYS A 29 2.69 -1.34 -4.83
N TYR A 30 1.66 -0.55 -5.13
CA TYR A 30 1.23 -0.26 -6.49
C TYR A 30 0.57 1.12 -6.60
N GLU A 31 0.42 1.62 -7.81
CA GLU A 31 -0.31 2.84 -8.16
C GLU A 31 -1.41 2.52 -9.18
N LEU A 32 -2.51 3.30 -9.16
CA LEU A 32 -3.48 3.33 -10.25
C LEU A 32 -2.91 4.16 -11.39
N THR A 33 -2.98 3.64 -12.62
CA THR A 33 -2.55 4.37 -13.80
C THR A 33 -3.72 5.11 -14.46
N ASN A 34 -3.40 5.92 -15.48
CA ASN A 34 -4.40 6.61 -16.29
C ASN A 34 -5.14 5.67 -17.26
N GLU A 35 -4.63 4.45 -17.48
CA GLU A 35 -5.33 3.45 -18.28
C GLU A 35 -6.54 2.94 -17.50
N ASN A 36 -7.72 3.13 -18.08
CA ASN A 36 -8.98 2.76 -17.45
C ASN A 36 -9.92 2.06 -18.42
N ARG A 37 -10.82 1.26 -17.86
CA ARG A 37 -11.88 0.55 -18.59
C ARG A 37 -13.19 0.77 -17.87
N VAL A 38 -14.26 1.00 -18.64
CA VAL A 38 -15.61 1.09 -18.10
C VAL A 38 -16.35 -0.21 -18.38
N VAL A 39 -16.73 -0.93 -17.32
CA VAL A 39 -17.48 -2.19 -17.38
C VAL A 39 -18.75 -2.02 -16.57
N ASN A 40 -19.92 -2.24 -17.19
CA ASN A 40 -21.23 -2.09 -16.55
C ASN A 40 -21.45 -0.72 -15.86
N GLY A 41 -20.86 0.35 -16.41
CA GLY A 41 -20.93 1.70 -15.82
C GLY A 41 -19.96 1.95 -14.66
N VAL A 42 -19.10 0.99 -14.33
CA VAL A 42 -18.03 1.11 -13.33
C VAL A 42 -16.70 1.36 -14.02
N THR A 43 -15.99 2.41 -13.62
CA THR A 43 -14.62 2.70 -14.08
C THR A 43 -13.62 1.92 -13.25
N LEU A 44 -12.74 1.19 -13.93
CA LEU A 44 -11.63 0.44 -13.34
C LEU A 44 -10.32 1.01 -13.86
N HIS A 45 -9.29 1.02 -13.03
CA HIS A 45 -7.97 1.55 -13.31
C HIS A 45 -6.93 0.43 -13.32
N ARG A 46 -6.07 0.42 -14.33
CA ARG A 46 -4.94 -0.51 -14.42
C ARG A 46 -3.96 -0.23 -13.30
N ILE A 47 -3.54 -1.26 -12.57
CA ILE A 47 -2.53 -1.14 -11.51
C ILE A 47 -1.13 -1.28 -12.08
N LYS A 48 -0.17 -0.59 -11.45
CA LYS A 48 1.25 -0.70 -11.76
C LYS A 48 2.07 -0.86 -10.48
N ALA A 49 2.95 -1.85 -10.44
CA ALA A 49 3.78 -2.13 -9.28
C ALA A 49 4.78 -0.99 -9.04
N LEU A 50 4.92 -0.55 -7.79
CA LEU A 50 5.88 0.48 -7.39
C LEU A 50 7.18 -0.10 -6.83
N ARG A 51 7.15 -1.37 -6.42
CA ARG A 51 8.30 -2.10 -5.86
C ARG A 51 8.25 -3.56 -6.27
N ASP A 52 9.37 -4.24 -6.10
CA ASP A 52 9.44 -5.69 -6.24
C ASP A 52 8.74 -6.37 -5.05
N PHE A 53 7.93 -7.39 -5.32
CA PHE A 53 7.35 -8.27 -4.31
C PHE A 53 6.93 -9.59 -4.96
N ASP A 54 7.14 -10.71 -4.26
CA ASP A 54 6.88 -12.04 -4.79
C ASP A 54 7.54 -12.25 -6.17
N ASP A 55 6.75 -12.58 -7.19
CA ASP A 55 7.15 -12.69 -8.60
C ASP A 55 6.94 -11.40 -9.42
N VAL A 56 6.40 -10.35 -8.81
CA VAL A 56 6.10 -9.06 -9.46
C VAL A 56 7.27 -8.09 -9.32
N LYS A 57 7.63 -7.43 -10.43
CA LYS A 57 8.70 -6.42 -10.49
C LYS A 57 8.15 -5.00 -10.49
N ALA A 58 8.93 -4.07 -9.95
CA ALA A 58 8.62 -2.65 -10.02
C ALA A 58 8.43 -2.22 -11.49
N GLY A 59 7.37 -1.48 -11.76
CA GLY A 59 6.96 -1.09 -13.10
C GLY A 59 6.07 -2.08 -13.83
N SER A 60 5.89 -3.31 -13.33
CA SER A 60 4.99 -4.29 -13.95
C SER A 60 3.54 -3.80 -13.92
N LEU A 61 2.85 -3.93 -15.05
CA LEU A 61 1.42 -3.67 -15.17
C LEU A 61 0.64 -4.91 -14.73
N GLY A 62 -0.33 -4.73 -13.83
CA GLY A 62 -1.29 -5.76 -13.41
C GLY A 62 -2.66 -5.50 -14.01
N GLY A 63 -3.72 -6.12 -13.48
CA GLY A 63 -5.09 -5.94 -13.95
C GLY A 63 -5.74 -4.63 -13.49
N PHE A 64 -7.07 -4.62 -13.49
CA PHE A 64 -7.87 -3.42 -13.26
C PHE A 64 -8.69 -3.53 -11.97
N ILE A 65 -8.63 -2.50 -11.14
CA ILE A 65 -9.41 -2.38 -9.89
C ILE A 65 -10.17 -1.06 -9.87
N LYS A 66 -11.26 -0.96 -9.11
CA LYS A 66 -12.05 0.28 -9.05
C LYS A 66 -11.32 1.37 -8.27
N ASP A 67 -10.75 0.99 -7.13
CA ASP A 67 -10.09 1.89 -6.20
C ASP A 67 -8.98 1.16 -5.41
N GLU A 68 -8.16 1.93 -4.66
CA GLU A 68 -7.05 1.42 -3.85
C GLU A 68 -7.50 0.50 -2.70
N SER A 69 -8.80 0.49 -2.34
CA SER A 69 -9.35 -0.38 -1.30
C SER A 69 -9.68 -1.80 -1.80
N ASP A 70 -9.85 -1.98 -3.10
CA ASP A 70 -10.12 -3.29 -3.72
C ASP A 70 -8.90 -4.23 -3.70
N LEU A 71 -7.69 -3.71 -3.50
CA LEU A 71 -6.46 -4.51 -3.46
C LEU A 71 -5.53 -4.07 -2.33
N SER A 72 -5.27 -4.94 -1.37
CA SER A 72 -4.41 -4.60 -0.23
C SER A 72 -2.95 -4.30 -0.64
N HIS A 73 -2.37 -3.26 -0.03
CA HIS A 73 -0.93 -3.00 -0.11
C HIS A 73 -0.09 -3.96 0.74
N ASP A 74 -0.71 -4.65 1.69
CA ASP A 74 -0.07 -5.68 2.50
C ASP A 74 0.00 -7.02 1.75
N GLY A 75 1.01 -7.81 2.09
CA GLY A 75 1.26 -9.13 1.49
C GLY A 75 1.44 -9.10 -0.03
N ASN A 76 1.18 -10.23 -0.67
CA ASN A 76 1.47 -10.47 -2.09
C ASN A 76 0.26 -10.34 -3.02
N CYS A 77 -0.88 -9.82 -2.53
CA CYS A 77 -2.09 -9.69 -3.36
C CYS A 77 -1.78 -8.87 -4.63
N TRP A 78 -2.09 -9.44 -5.79
CA TRP A 78 -1.84 -8.84 -7.09
C TRP A 78 -2.90 -9.32 -8.08
N VAL A 79 -3.31 -8.42 -8.97
CA VAL A 79 -4.18 -8.78 -10.10
C VAL A 79 -3.27 -8.84 -11.32
N TYR A 80 -3.19 -10.00 -11.97
CA TYR A 80 -2.32 -10.19 -13.14
C TYR A 80 -3.04 -9.80 -14.45
N ASP A 81 -2.24 -9.46 -15.46
CA ASP A 81 -2.65 -9.27 -16.84
C ASP A 81 -3.85 -8.35 -17.00
N ASP A 82 -4.91 -8.79 -17.68
CA ASP A 82 -6.12 -8.02 -17.97
C ASP A 82 -7.30 -8.38 -17.06
N ALA A 83 -7.05 -9.07 -15.94
CA ALA A 83 -8.11 -9.41 -14.99
C ALA A 83 -8.76 -8.15 -14.40
N MET A 84 -10.07 -8.19 -14.16
CA MET A 84 -10.87 -7.05 -13.74
C MET A 84 -11.64 -7.38 -12.46
N VAL A 85 -11.50 -6.53 -11.43
CA VAL A 85 -12.20 -6.67 -10.16
C VAL A 85 -13.38 -5.70 -10.13
N ILE A 86 -14.58 -6.18 -10.49
CA ILE A 86 -15.82 -5.38 -10.62
C ILE A 86 -16.76 -5.49 -9.41
N GLN A 87 -16.74 -6.62 -8.72
CA GLN A 87 -17.47 -6.87 -7.48
C GLN A 87 -16.80 -8.09 -6.85
N ALA A 88 -16.35 -7.97 -5.59
CA ALA A 88 -15.91 -9.10 -4.80
C ALA A 88 -17.12 -9.96 -4.40
N SER A 89 -17.78 -10.58 -5.37
CA SER A 89 -18.62 -11.74 -5.16
C SER A 89 -17.88 -12.90 -5.80
N VAL A 90 -16.98 -13.52 -5.05
CA VAL A 90 -16.56 -14.89 -5.36
C VAL A 90 -17.78 -15.75 -5.08
N SER A 91 -18.68 -15.90 -6.05
CA SER A 91 -19.58 -17.06 -6.03
C SER A 91 -18.72 -18.24 -6.48
N GLU A 92 -18.19 -18.97 -5.51
CA GLU A 92 -17.62 -20.29 -5.71
C GLU A 92 -18.56 -21.12 -6.61
N ASN A 93 -18.02 -21.65 -7.71
CA ASN A 93 -18.24 -23.03 -8.15
C ASN A 93 -17.47 -23.28 -9.44
N ALA A 94 -16.34 -23.99 -9.30
CA ALA A 94 -15.86 -24.94 -10.29
C ALA A 94 -15.30 -26.15 -9.54
#